data_AF-A0A7K4BCF4-F1
#
_entry.id   AF-A0A7K4BCF4-F1
#
_cell.length_a   1.000
_cell.length_b   1.000
_cell.length_c   1.000
_cell.angle_alpha   90.00
_cell.angle_beta   90.00
_cell.angle_gamma   90.00
#
_symmetry.space_group_name_H-M   'P 1'
#
loop_
_entity.id
_entity.type
_entity.pdbx_description
1 polymer ?
#
loop_
_entity_poly.entity_id
_entity_poly.type
_entity_poly.pdbx_seq_one_letter_code
_entity_poly.pdbx_strand_id
1 'polypeptide(L)'
;MAVTSRPGGIKITEFSSICQSCAMPFMKDEDYGTESDGSRSNIYCTYCYQNGKFTDDNCNVEKMAEIGAGMMSQMFGMPLDKARMFMQNQISPLKRWSGRIVPSCQSCGMPLFSPEDAGTEEDETPSYRYCVYCYQHGAFTEPDLTQDAMIEKSAPFIASQLEMSLDKAKEMSKVFTSTLSRWK
;
A
#
# COMPACT_ATOMS: atom_id res chain seq x y z
N MET A 1 -10.83 -33.02 3.60
CA MET A 1 -9.36 -32.86 3.60
C MET A 1 -8.89 -32.83 2.16
N ALA A 2 -8.30 -31.72 1.72
CA ALA A 2 -7.33 -31.59 0.62
C ALA A 2 -7.24 -30.11 0.25
N VAL A 3 -6.38 -29.37 0.94
CA VAL A 3 -5.94 -28.03 0.52
C VAL A 3 -4.69 -28.27 -0.31
N THR A 4 -4.75 -27.99 -1.61
CA THR A 4 -3.61 -28.06 -2.51
C THR A 4 -2.61 -26.96 -2.12
N SER A 5 -1.61 -27.34 -1.34
CA SER A 5 -0.47 -26.48 -1.00
C SER A 5 0.50 -26.46 -2.18
N ARG A 6 0.77 -25.27 -2.73
CA ARG A 6 1.86 -25.07 -3.69
C ARG A 6 3.20 -25.03 -2.92
N PRO A 7 4.25 -25.71 -3.39
CA PRO A 7 5.56 -25.69 -2.74
C PRO A 7 6.20 -24.32 -2.99
N GLY A 8 6.68 -23.67 -1.92
CA GLY A 8 7.22 -22.30 -1.95
C GLY A 8 6.27 -21.21 -1.43
N GLY A 9 5.05 -21.57 -1.00
CA GLY A 9 4.11 -20.63 -0.42
C GLY A 9 4.57 -20.13 0.95
N ILE A 10 5.18 -18.94 1.00
CA ILE A 10 4.96 -18.07 2.17
C ILE A 10 3.46 -18.05 2.35
N LYS A 11 2.97 -18.64 3.46
CA LYS A 11 1.61 -18.35 3.92
C LYS A 11 1.53 -16.83 3.91
N ILE A 12 0.69 -16.23 3.07
CA ILE A 12 0.36 -14.81 3.21
C ILE A 12 -0.41 -14.74 4.54
N THR A 13 0.32 -14.83 5.65
CA THR A 13 -0.16 -14.63 7.00
C THR A 13 -0.45 -13.14 7.06
N GLU A 14 -1.70 -12.82 6.74
CA GLU A 14 -2.58 -12.09 7.64
C GLU A 14 -1.89 -10.97 8.43
N PHE A 15 -1.06 -10.12 7.85
CA PHE A 15 -0.53 -8.91 8.49
C PHE A 15 -0.25 -7.89 7.39
N SER A 16 -0.87 -6.72 7.52
CA SER A 16 -0.73 -5.61 6.58
C SER A 16 -0.19 -4.41 7.33
N SER A 17 0.68 -3.60 6.72
CA SER A 17 1.17 -2.34 7.30
C SER A 17 0.17 -1.18 7.17
N ILE A 18 -0.88 -1.39 6.38
CA ILE A 18 -1.98 -0.45 6.16
C ILE A 18 -3.32 -1.14 6.32
N CYS A 19 -4.35 -0.38 6.66
CA CYS A 19 -5.73 -0.86 6.70
C CYS A 19 -6.22 -1.22 5.29
N GLN A 20 -6.64 -2.46 5.12
CA GLN A 20 -7.19 -3.01 3.87
C GLN A 20 -8.64 -2.58 3.58
N SER A 21 -9.11 -1.49 4.21
CA SER A 21 -10.39 -0.81 3.95
C SER A 21 -10.18 0.67 3.63
N CYS A 22 -9.36 1.39 4.41
CA CYS A 22 -9.17 2.84 4.28
C CYS A 22 -7.74 3.30 3.94
N ALA A 23 -6.81 2.37 3.67
CA ALA A 23 -5.38 2.64 3.46
C ALA A 23 -4.64 3.34 4.61
N MET A 24 -5.28 3.56 5.77
CA MET A 24 -4.63 4.17 6.93
C MET A 24 -3.45 3.30 7.42
N PRO A 25 -2.26 3.86 7.62
CA PRO A 25 -1.12 3.11 8.14
C PRO A 25 -1.33 2.74 9.60
N PHE A 26 -0.82 1.57 10.00
CA PHE A 26 -0.77 1.16 11.39
C PHE A 26 0.55 1.62 12.03
N MET A 27 0.46 2.42 13.07
CA MET A 27 1.62 2.97 13.79
C MET A 27 1.77 2.34 15.17
N LYS A 28 0.66 1.92 15.79
CA LYS A 28 0.61 1.32 17.13
C LYS A 28 -0.44 0.22 17.19
N ASP A 29 -0.36 -0.63 18.21
CA ASP A 29 -1.24 -1.79 18.36
C ASP A 29 -2.72 -1.41 18.51
N GLU A 30 -3.03 -0.22 19.03
CA GLU A 30 -4.39 0.29 19.19
C GLU A 30 -5.03 0.75 17.87
N ASP A 31 -4.25 0.89 16.79
CA ASP A 31 -4.78 1.27 15.48
C ASP A 31 -5.55 0.12 14.82
N TYR A 32 -5.31 -1.12 15.24
CA TYR A 32 -5.94 -2.31 14.70
C TYR A 32 -7.35 -2.51 15.23
N GLY A 33 -8.20 -3.06 14.37
CA GLY A 33 -9.58 -3.45 14.71
C GLY A 33 -9.66 -4.73 15.52
N THR A 34 -10.88 -5.21 15.74
CA THR A 34 -11.13 -6.45 16.48
C THR A 34 -11.97 -7.45 15.70
N GLU A 35 -11.60 -8.72 15.80
CA GLU A 35 -12.33 -9.88 15.28
C GLU A 35 -13.52 -10.22 16.19
N SER A 36 -14.39 -11.13 15.75
CA SER A 36 -15.62 -11.48 16.51
C SER A 36 -15.37 -12.14 17.87
N ASP A 37 -14.19 -12.74 18.06
CA ASP A 37 -13.73 -13.35 19.31
C ASP A 37 -13.00 -12.36 20.24
N GLY A 38 -12.94 -11.08 19.84
CA GLY A 38 -12.22 -10.03 20.55
C GLY A 38 -10.71 -10.00 20.30
N SER A 39 -10.17 -10.93 19.50
CA SER A 39 -8.78 -10.86 19.06
C SER A 39 -8.55 -9.68 18.11
N ARG A 40 -7.30 -9.29 17.93
CA ARG A 40 -6.92 -8.17 17.07
C ARG A 40 -7.03 -8.55 15.60
N SER A 41 -7.63 -7.67 14.80
CA SER A 41 -7.57 -7.81 13.34
C SER A 41 -6.20 -7.46 12.83
N ASN A 42 -5.66 -8.27 11.91
CA ASN A 42 -4.32 -8.02 11.41
C ASN A 42 -4.25 -7.19 10.12
N ILE A 43 -5.40 -6.83 9.55
CA ILE A 43 -5.48 -6.13 8.27
C ILE A 43 -6.47 -4.96 8.24
N TYR A 44 -7.32 -4.81 9.26
CA TYR A 44 -8.28 -3.70 9.35
C TYR A 44 -8.03 -2.85 10.60
N CYS A 45 -8.30 -1.55 10.49
CA CYS A 45 -8.16 -0.61 11.60
C CYS A 45 -9.40 -0.53 12.47
N THR A 46 -9.21 -0.02 13.69
CA THR A 46 -10.27 0.19 14.70
C THR A 46 -11.41 1.08 14.19
N TYR A 47 -11.14 2.01 13.28
CA TYR A 47 -12.19 2.86 12.70
C TYR A 47 -13.06 2.14 11.67
N CYS A 48 -12.50 1.16 10.96
CA CYS A 48 -13.19 0.46 9.89
C CYS A 48 -13.85 -0.84 10.37
N TYR A 49 -13.26 -1.55 11.33
CA TYR A 49 -13.64 -2.92 11.68
C TYR A 49 -13.58 -3.16 13.19
N GLN A 50 -14.70 -3.54 13.78
CA GLN A 50 -14.84 -3.81 15.20
C GLN A 50 -15.75 -5.01 15.43
N ASN A 51 -15.37 -5.88 16.37
CA ASN A 51 -16.13 -7.05 16.80
C ASN A 51 -16.54 -7.95 15.62
N GLY A 52 -15.64 -8.13 14.66
CA GLY A 52 -15.89 -8.97 13.49
C GLY A 52 -16.74 -8.34 12.39
N LYS A 53 -17.05 -7.04 12.46
CA LYS A 53 -17.93 -6.34 11.51
C LYS A 53 -17.37 -4.99 11.08
N PHE A 54 -17.71 -4.57 9.87
CA PHE A 54 -17.41 -3.21 9.43
C PHE A 54 -18.31 -2.21 10.18
N THR A 55 -17.76 -1.06 10.52
CA THR A 55 -18.46 0.00 11.27
C THR A 55 -19.49 0.75 10.41
N ASP A 56 -19.34 0.68 9.08
CA ASP A 56 -20.26 1.25 8.10
C ASP A 56 -20.44 0.28 6.93
N ASP A 57 -21.55 -0.48 6.96
CA ASP A 57 -21.90 -1.47 5.94
C ASP A 57 -22.29 -0.84 4.59
N ASN A 58 -22.72 0.43 4.59
CA ASN A 58 -23.10 1.15 3.37
C ASN A 58 -21.94 1.95 2.76
N CYS A 59 -20.74 1.85 3.34
CA CYS A 59 -19.57 2.50 2.79
C CYS A 59 -19.16 1.84 1.47
N ASN A 60 -18.86 2.67 0.47
CA ASN A 60 -18.30 2.27 -0.82
C ASN A 60 -16.94 2.96 -1.04
N VAL A 61 -16.27 2.59 -2.15
CA VAL A 61 -14.95 3.12 -2.50
C VAL A 61 -14.98 4.64 -2.62
N GLU A 62 -16.02 5.20 -3.24
CA GLU A 62 -16.17 6.64 -3.47
C GLU A 62 -16.25 7.40 -2.14
N LYS A 63 -17.09 6.94 -1.22
CA LYS A 63 -17.25 7.54 0.12
C LYS A 63 -15.95 7.46 0.91
N MET A 64 -15.27 6.31 0.87
CA MET A 64 -14.00 6.13 1.57
C MET A 64 -12.89 7.01 0.97
N ALA A 65 -12.85 7.12 -0.36
CA ALA A 65 -11.93 8.00 -1.07
C ALA A 65 -12.18 9.47 -0.73
N GLU A 66 -13.44 9.91 -0.60
CA GLU A 66 -13.78 11.27 -0.18
C GLU A 66 -13.25 11.59 1.23
N ILE A 67 -13.44 10.68 2.19
CA ILE A 67 -12.93 10.84 3.55
C ILE A 67 -11.40 10.98 3.54
N GLY A 68 -10.72 10.11 2.80
CA GLY A 68 -9.26 10.18 2.66
C GLY A 68 -8.78 11.44 1.93
N ALA A 69 -9.53 11.89 0.92
CA ALA A 69 -9.18 13.04 0.10
C ALA A 69 -9.15 14.34 0.92
N GLY A 70 -10.12 14.53 1.82
CA GLY A 70 -10.13 15.67 2.74
C GLY A 70 -8.86 15.73 3.60
N MET A 71 -8.45 14.58 4.17
CA MET A 71 -7.22 14.48 4.96
C MET A 71 -5.97 14.77 4.12
N MET A 72 -5.86 14.15 2.94
CA MET A 72 -4.71 14.32 2.06
C MET A 72 -4.58 15.75 1.53
N SER A 73 -5.69 16.37 1.14
CA SER A 73 -5.74 17.76 0.71
C SER A 73 -5.28 18.70 1.82
N GLN A 74 -5.76 18.50 3.05
CA GLN A 74 -5.36 19.32 4.20
C GLN A 74 -3.88 19.12 4.58
N MET A 75 -3.37 17.89 4.57
CA MET A 75 -2.00 17.59 4.99
C MET A 75 -0.94 17.97 3.97
N PHE A 76 -1.21 17.74 2.68
CA PHE A 76 -0.22 17.87 1.60
C PHE A 76 -0.49 19.05 0.66
N GLY A 77 -1.58 19.80 0.88
CA GLY A 77 -1.91 20.98 0.09
C GLY A 77 -2.29 20.66 -1.36
N MET A 78 -2.65 19.41 -1.66
CA MET A 78 -3.11 19.00 -2.98
C MET A 78 -4.56 19.46 -3.22
N PRO A 79 -4.95 19.80 -4.47
CA PRO A 79 -6.34 20.05 -4.83
C PRO A 79 -7.25 18.86 -4.46
N LEU A 80 -8.45 19.15 -3.95
CA LEU A 80 -9.35 18.10 -3.43
C LEU A 80 -9.77 17.08 -4.50
N ASP A 81 -9.93 17.51 -5.75
CA ASP A 81 -10.21 16.64 -6.89
C ASP A 81 -9.04 15.67 -7.17
N LYS A 82 -7.80 16.17 -7.11
CA LYS A 82 -6.59 15.33 -7.23
C LYS A 82 -6.44 14.39 -6.05
N ALA A 83 -6.73 14.86 -4.84
CA ALA A 83 -6.76 14.04 -3.63
C ALA A 83 -7.79 12.90 -3.76
N ARG A 84 -8.98 13.19 -4.29
CA ARG A 84 -10.03 12.21 -4.53
C ARG A 84 -9.60 11.15 -5.53
N MET A 85 -9.03 11.56 -6.67
CA MET A 85 -8.51 10.62 -7.67
C MET A 85 -7.39 9.74 -7.09
N PHE A 86 -6.45 10.35 -6.37
CA PHE A 86 -5.37 9.62 -5.70
C PHE A 86 -5.92 8.60 -4.70
N MET A 87 -6.82 9.03 -3.81
CA MET A 87 -7.41 8.14 -2.82
C MET A 87 -8.26 7.06 -3.47
N GLN A 88 -9.02 7.34 -4.52
CA GLN A 88 -9.77 6.32 -5.24
C GLN A 88 -8.85 5.23 -5.80
N ASN A 89 -7.69 5.61 -6.35
CA ASN A 89 -6.69 4.66 -6.84
C ASN A 89 -6.04 3.85 -5.71
N GLN A 90 -5.88 4.43 -4.52
CA GLN A 90 -5.32 3.73 -3.36
C GLN A 90 -6.34 2.83 -2.66
N ILE A 91 -7.62 3.22 -2.63
CA ILE A 91 -8.70 2.50 -1.94
C ILE A 91 -9.20 1.34 -2.79
N SER A 92 -9.45 1.53 -4.08
CA SER A 92 -10.01 0.51 -4.98
C SER A 92 -9.32 -0.87 -4.91
N PRO A 93 -7.97 -0.98 -4.84
CA PRO A 93 -7.31 -2.28 -4.76
C PRO A 93 -7.37 -2.98 -3.40
N LEU A 94 -7.80 -2.32 -2.32
CA LEU A 94 -7.72 -2.91 -0.98
C LEU A 94 -8.70 -4.08 -0.83
N LYS A 95 -8.35 -5.03 0.06
CA LYS A 95 -9.10 -6.30 0.23
C LYS A 95 -10.60 -6.13 0.40
N ARG A 96 -11.07 -5.12 1.15
CA ARG A 96 -12.50 -4.88 1.36
C ARG A 96 -13.26 -4.69 0.04
N TRP A 97 -12.61 -4.10 -0.95
CA TRP A 97 -13.25 -3.65 -2.19
C TRP A 97 -12.90 -4.56 -3.38
N SER A 98 -11.65 -5.01 -3.47
CA SER A 98 -11.17 -5.85 -4.57
C SER A 98 -11.30 -7.35 -4.30
N GLY A 99 -11.59 -7.75 -3.06
CA GLY A 99 -11.65 -9.15 -2.63
C GLY A 99 -10.28 -9.81 -2.42
N ARG A 100 -9.17 -9.12 -2.69
CA ARG A 100 -7.81 -9.66 -2.53
C ARG A 100 -6.84 -8.63 -1.96
N ILE A 101 -5.74 -9.11 -1.37
CA ILE A 101 -4.64 -8.23 -0.97
C ILE A 101 -3.73 -8.06 -2.19
N VAL A 102 -3.60 -6.81 -2.66
CA VAL A 102 -2.64 -6.43 -3.70
C VAL A 102 -1.31 -6.10 -3.02
N PRO A 103 -0.22 -6.83 -3.30
CA PRO A 103 1.09 -6.52 -2.73
C PRO A 103 1.60 -5.18 -3.29
N SER A 104 2.38 -4.45 -2.49
CA SER A 104 3.14 -3.30 -2.96
C SER A 104 4.61 -3.67 -3.11
N CYS A 105 5.24 -3.15 -4.17
CA CYS A 105 6.67 -3.28 -4.40
C CYS A 105 7.45 -2.72 -3.21
N GLN A 106 8.27 -3.52 -2.56
CA GLN A 106 9.03 -3.15 -1.37
C GLN A 106 10.28 -2.30 -1.69
N SER A 107 10.37 -1.74 -2.90
CA SER A 107 11.37 -0.79 -3.36
C SER A 107 10.74 0.56 -3.71
N CYS A 108 9.80 0.60 -4.66
CA CYS A 108 9.13 1.85 -5.07
C CYS A 108 7.72 2.03 -4.49
N GLY A 109 7.16 1.00 -3.88
CA GLY A 109 5.82 0.96 -3.31
C GLY A 109 4.66 0.93 -4.32
N MET A 110 4.95 0.83 -5.62
CA MET A 110 3.92 0.62 -6.62
C MET A 110 3.18 -0.71 -6.41
N PRO A 111 1.85 -0.75 -6.57
CA PRO A 111 1.06 -1.98 -6.45
C PRO A 111 1.39 -2.99 -7.55
N LEU A 112 1.36 -4.28 -7.20
CA LEU A 112 1.53 -5.42 -8.11
C LEU A 112 0.14 -5.97 -8.47
N PHE A 113 -0.55 -5.33 -9.41
CA PHE A 113 -1.94 -5.68 -9.74
C PHE A 113 -2.02 -7.05 -10.41
N SER A 114 -1.05 -7.37 -11.26
CA SER A 114 -0.98 -8.56 -12.08
C SER A 114 0.39 -9.23 -11.94
N PRO A 115 0.53 -10.50 -12.35
CA PRO A 115 1.83 -11.15 -12.42
C PRO A 115 2.84 -10.44 -13.33
N GLU A 116 2.38 -9.67 -14.33
CA GLU A 116 3.24 -8.91 -15.25
C GLU A 116 3.90 -7.70 -14.58
N ASP A 117 3.32 -7.22 -13.48
CA ASP A 117 3.90 -6.14 -12.68
C ASP A 117 5.07 -6.64 -11.82
N ALA A 118 5.18 -7.95 -11.60
CA ALA A 118 6.18 -8.56 -10.73
C ALA A 118 7.59 -8.56 -11.36
N GLY A 119 8.60 -8.34 -10.53
CA GLY A 119 9.99 -8.58 -10.89
C GLY A 119 10.29 -10.06 -11.08
N THR A 120 11.55 -10.39 -11.34
CA THR A 120 12.00 -11.78 -11.49
C THR A 120 13.10 -12.13 -10.48
N GLU A 121 12.95 -13.28 -9.84
CA GLU A 121 13.97 -13.91 -8.99
C GLU A 121 15.11 -14.49 -9.86
N GLU A 122 16.19 -14.98 -9.24
CA GLU A 122 17.36 -15.55 -9.96
C GLU A 122 16.97 -16.77 -10.83
N ASP A 123 15.97 -17.53 -10.40
CA ASP A 123 15.42 -18.69 -11.12
C ASP A 123 14.33 -18.34 -12.15
N GLU A 124 14.22 -17.06 -12.51
CA GLU A 124 13.23 -16.46 -13.41
C GLU A 124 11.77 -16.54 -12.91
N THR A 125 11.52 -17.01 -11.69
CA THR A 125 10.17 -16.99 -11.12
C THR A 125 9.73 -15.57 -10.74
N PRO A 126 8.42 -15.25 -10.73
CA PRO A 126 7.94 -13.92 -10.37
C PRO A 126 8.22 -13.55 -8.92
N SER A 127 8.71 -12.34 -8.70
CA SER A 127 8.90 -11.77 -7.37
C SER A 127 7.59 -11.32 -6.74
N TYR A 128 7.32 -11.81 -5.53
CA TYR A 128 6.16 -11.38 -4.75
C TYR A 128 6.39 -10.07 -3.98
N ARG A 129 7.62 -9.53 -4.02
CA ARG A 129 8.03 -8.37 -3.23
C ARG A 129 8.38 -7.16 -4.07
N TYR A 130 8.84 -7.34 -5.29
CA TYR A 130 9.37 -6.25 -6.09
C TYR A 130 8.71 -6.22 -7.47
N CYS A 131 8.61 -5.04 -8.06
CA CYS A 131 8.05 -4.88 -9.40
C CYS A 131 9.11 -5.06 -10.48
N VAL A 132 8.65 -5.29 -11.71
CA VAL A 132 9.47 -5.47 -12.92
C VAL A 132 10.44 -4.32 -13.17
N TYR A 133 10.13 -3.10 -12.74
CA TYR A 133 11.00 -1.94 -12.92
C TYR A 133 12.13 -1.87 -11.89
N CYS A 134 11.92 -2.43 -10.70
CA CYS A 134 12.88 -2.33 -9.60
C CYS A 134 13.80 -3.56 -9.50
N TYR A 135 13.33 -4.75 -9.88
CA TYR A 135 14.04 -5.99 -9.60
C TYR A 135 13.87 -6.99 -10.75
N GLN A 136 14.99 -7.45 -11.31
CA GLN A 136 15.04 -8.36 -12.45
C GLN A 136 16.19 -9.35 -12.27
N HIS A 137 15.97 -10.62 -12.63
CA HIS A 137 16.98 -11.68 -12.62
C HIS A 137 17.69 -11.81 -11.27
N GLY A 138 16.96 -11.69 -10.16
CA GLY A 138 17.53 -11.81 -8.83
C GLY A 138 18.26 -10.56 -8.32
N ALA A 139 18.28 -9.45 -9.07
CA ALA A 139 19.01 -8.23 -8.72
C ALA A 139 18.18 -6.95 -8.89
N PHE A 140 18.49 -5.92 -8.09
CA PHE A 140 17.92 -4.60 -8.29
C PHE A 140 18.49 -3.96 -9.56
N THR A 141 17.64 -3.30 -10.34
CA THR A 141 18.04 -2.59 -11.58
C THR A 141 18.95 -1.40 -11.33
N GLU A 142 18.85 -0.79 -10.14
CA GLU A 142 19.72 0.29 -9.65
C GLU A 142 20.26 -0.09 -8.26
N PRO A 143 21.29 -0.95 -8.12
CA PRO A 143 21.71 -1.52 -6.84
C PRO A 143 22.24 -0.48 -5.85
N ASP A 144 22.92 0.56 -6.35
CA ASP A 144 23.50 1.64 -5.53
C ASP A 144 22.52 2.78 -5.23
N LEU A 145 21.27 2.68 -5.68
CA LEU A 145 20.25 3.69 -5.40
C LEU A 145 20.00 3.78 -3.89
N THR A 146 20.11 4.97 -3.33
CA THR A 146 19.78 5.25 -1.92
C THR A 146 18.33 5.69 -1.77
N GLN A 147 17.79 5.62 -0.55
CA GLN A 147 16.43 6.12 -0.26
C GLN A 147 16.29 7.61 -0.62
N ASP A 148 17.27 8.43 -0.24
CA ASP A 148 17.26 9.87 -0.56
C ASP A 148 17.28 10.09 -2.07
N ALA A 149 18.12 9.35 -2.81
CA ALA A 149 18.15 9.43 -4.27
C ALA A 149 16.83 8.97 -4.92
N MET A 150 16.16 7.95 -4.35
CA MET A 150 14.83 7.53 -4.79
C MET A 150 13.79 8.64 -4.57
N ILE A 151 13.82 9.30 -3.41
CA ILE A 151 12.93 10.43 -3.09
C ILE A 151 13.17 11.59 -4.06
N GLU A 152 14.42 11.95 -4.33
CA GLU A 152 14.76 13.01 -5.28
C GLU A 152 14.30 12.68 -6.72
N LYS A 153 14.32 11.40 -7.10
CA LYS A 153 13.83 10.92 -8.41
C LYS A 153 12.30 10.89 -8.49
N SER A 154 11.61 10.49 -7.42
CA SER A 154 10.14 10.31 -7.42
C SER A 154 9.36 11.58 -7.12
N ALA A 155 9.89 12.46 -6.27
CA ALA A 155 9.18 13.64 -5.79
C ALA A 155 8.73 14.60 -6.91
N PRO A 156 9.52 14.89 -7.96
CA PRO A 156 9.07 15.74 -9.07
C PRO A 156 7.87 15.15 -9.82
N PHE A 157 7.87 13.83 -10.05
CA PHE A 157 6.77 13.14 -10.71
C PHE A 157 5.50 13.20 -9.84
N ILE A 158 5.62 12.94 -8.54
CA ILE A 158 4.51 13.03 -7.58
C ILE A 158 3.97 14.46 -7.48
N ALA A 159 4.85 15.45 -7.37
CA ALA A 159 4.48 16.86 -7.30
C ALA A 159 3.68 17.29 -8.54
N SER A 160 4.11 16.87 -9.73
CA SER A 160 3.42 17.15 -10.98
C SER A 160 2.08 16.41 -11.10
N GLN A 161 2.02 15.12 -10.74
CA GLN A 161 0.80 14.32 -10.86
C GLN A 161 -0.28 14.75 -9.88
N LEU A 162 0.12 15.10 -8.65
CA LEU A 162 -0.80 15.44 -7.56
C LEU A 162 -0.96 16.95 -7.35
N GLU A 163 -0.33 17.77 -8.18
CA GLU A 163 -0.37 19.24 -8.14
C GLU A 163 -0.07 19.80 -6.75
N MET A 164 0.98 19.29 -6.11
CA MET A 164 1.47 19.73 -4.81
C MET A 164 2.88 20.33 -4.91
N SER A 165 3.34 20.98 -3.84
CA SER A 165 4.71 21.48 -3.80
C SER A 165 5.73 20.34 -3.81
N LEU A 166 6.91 20.61 -4.36
CA LEU A 166 8.01 19.64 -4.36
C LEU A 166 8.39 19.22 -2.93
N ASP A 167 8.42 20.16 -1.99
CA ASP A 167 8.72 19.87 -0.59
C ASP A 167 7.69 18.90 0.03
N LYS A 168 6.39 19.10 -0.26
CA LYS A 168 5.33 18.19 0.18
C LYS A 168 5.41 16.82 -0.48
N ALA A 169 5.79 16.77 -1.76
CA ALA A 169 6.04 15.50 -2.44
C ALA A 169 7.24 14.75 -1.85
N LYS A 170 8.30 15.46 -1.44
CA LYS A 170 9.45 14.89 -0.73
C LYS A 170 9.05 14.35 0.65
N GLU A 171 8.29 15.11 1.42
CA GLU A 171 7.74 14.66 2.72
C GLU A 171 6.91 13.38 2.56
N MET A 172 5.98 13.36 1.60
CA MET A 172 5.16 12.19 1.29
C MET A 172 6.01 10.98 0.87
N SER A 173 6.96 11.19 -0.04
CA SER A 173 7.87 10.14 -0.52
C SER A 173 8.72 9.58 0.61
N LYS A 174 9.18 10.42 1.54
CA LYS A 174 9.95 10.00 2.72
C LYS A 174 9.13 9.12 3.66
N VAL A 175 7.89 9.53 3.97
CA VAL A 175 6.99 8.72 4.81
C VAL A 175 6.75 7.37 4.15
N PHE A 176 6.40 7.36 2.87
CA PHE A 176 6.07 6.13 2.17
C PHE A 176 7.27 5.18 2.05
N THR A 177 8.42 5.67 1.58
CA THR A 177 9.63 4.84 1.41
C THR A 177 10.18 4.32 2.75
N SER A 178 10.01 5.03 3.87
CA SER A 178 10.46 4.55 5.19
C SER A 178 9.81 3.23 5.64
N THR A 179 8.65 2.90 5.05
CA THR A 179 7.94 1.66 5.37
C THR A 179 8.45 0.45 4.59
N LEU A 180 9.13 0.67 3.46
CA LEU A 180 9.49 -0.38 2.49
C LEU A 180 10.79 -1.08 2.88
N SER A 181 10.82 -2.41 2.76
CA SER A 181 11.95 -3.21 3.25
C SER A 181 13.29 -2.94 2.57
N ARG A 182 13.33 -2.42 1.34
CA ARG A 182 14.59 -2.09 0.66
C ARG A 182 15.38 -0.98 1.37
N TRP A 183 14.69 -0.08 2.06
CA TRP A 183 15.27 1.14 2.63
C TRP A 183 15.47 1.05 4.16
N LYS A 184 15.34 -0.14 4.73
CA LYS A 184 15.56 -0.45 6.15
C LYS A 184 16.88 -1.18 6.31
#